data_AF-A0A0U5FTE7-F1
#
_entry.id   AF-A0A0U5FTE7-F1
#
_cell.length_a   1.000
_cell.length_b   1.000
_cell.length_c   1.000
_cell.angle_alpha   90.00
_cell.angle_beta   90.00
_cell.angle_gamma   90.00
#
_symmetry.space_group_name_H-M   'P 1'
#
loop_
_entity.id
_entity.type
_entity.pdbx_description
1 polymer ?
#
loop_
_entity_poly.entity_id
_entity_poly.type
_entity_poly.pdbx_seq_one_letter_code
_entity_poly.pdbx_strand_id
1 'polypeptide(L)'
;MLKPPVGDLRFEGPQSFNTTWQGARFAVQYSDVCMKYANPGYPMSEDCLSLNIIRPTSANASGRIPVAVWIHGGSSRHTNLAIFVSQGTGSGNPFIAVSINNRLNSLGLF
;
A
#
# COMPACT_ATOMS: atom_id res chain seq x y z
N MET A 1 -7.63 4.12 -3.35
CA MET A 1 -6.74 5.29 -3.18
C MET A 1 -7.48 6.31 -2.33
N LEU A 2 -6.75 7.13 -1.59
CA LEU A 2 -7.29 8.24 -0.80
C LEU A 2 -6.85 9.56 -1.43
N LYS A 3 -7.53 10.66 -1.10
CA LYS A 3 -7.04 11.99 -1.50
C LYS A 3 -5.66 12.23 -0.89
N PRO A 4 -4.72 12.87 -1.62
CA PRO A 4 -3.44 13.25 -1.07
C PRO A 4 -3.62 14.09 0.21
N PRO A 5 -3.03 13.71 1.35
CA PRO A 5 -3.19 14.43 2.61
C PRO A 5 -2.23 15.63 2.69
N VAL A 6 -2.37 16.56 1.75
CA VAL A 6 -1.52 17.76 1.63
C VAL A 6 -2.35 19.02 1.82
N GLY A 7 -1.68 20.13 2.15
CA GLY A 7 -2.35 21.42 2.37
C GLY A 7 -3.41 21.32 3.46
N ASP A 8 -4.64 21.70 3.15
CA ASP A 8 -5.78 21.69 4.08
C ASP A 8 -6.13 20.27 4.57
N LEU A 9 -5.67 19.20 3.90
CA LEU A 9 -5.91 17.81 4.30
C LEU A 9 -4.81 17.22 5.20
N ARG A 10 -3.75 17.98 5.51
CA ARG A 10 -2.54 17.47 6.17
C ARG A 10 -2.83 16.83 7.53
N PHE A 11 -3.74 17.40 8.32
CA PHE A 11 -4.10 16.93 9.66
C PHE A 11 -5.53 16.42 9.74
N GLU A 12 -6.20 16.30 8.61
CA GLU A 12 -7.57 15.79 8.53
C GLU A 12 -7.60 14.27 8.46
N GLY A 13 -8.75 13.68 8.77
CA GLY A 13 -9.00 12.26 8.52
C GLY A 13 -8.84 11.90 7.03
N PRO A 14 -8.47 10.64 6.70
CA PRO A 14 -8.32 10.22 5.32
C PRO A 14 -9.61 10.42 4.52
N GLN A 15 -9.53 11.17 3.42
CA GLN A 15 -10.68 11.46 2.58
C GLN A 15 -10.75 10.50 1.39
N SER A 16 -11.96 10.00 1.11
CA SER A 16 -12.19 9.11 -0.04
C SER A 16 -11.88 9.82 -1.35
N PHE A 17 -11.27 9.08 -2.28
CA PHE A 17 -11.06 9.57 -3.64
C PHE A 17 -12.41 9.64 -4.35
N ASN A 18 -12.82 10.85 -4.75
CA ASN A 18 -14.11 11.10 -5.41
C ASN A 18 -13.96 11.33 -6.93
N THR A 19 -12.74 11.23 -7.46
CA THR A 19 -12.47 11.40 -8.89
C THR A 19 -12.30 10.04 -9.55
N THR A 20 -12.95 9.89 -10.70
CA THR A 20 -12.77 8.73 -11.58
C THR A 20 -11.72 9.06 -12.63
N TRP A 21 -10.96 8.06 -13.08
CA TRP A 21 -10.09 8.20 -14.25
C TRP A 21 -10.64 7.36 -15.41
N GLN A 22 -10.25 7.73 -16.63
CA GLN A 22 -10.56 6.91 -17.81
C GLN A 22 -9.36 6.03 -18.18
N GLY A 23 -9.65 4.83 -18.66
CA GLY A 23 -8.65 3.86 -19.10
C GLY A 23 -7.90 3.15 -17.97
N ALA A 24 -6.89 2.39 -18.35
CA ALA A 24 -6.05 1.65 -17.41
C ALA A 24 -4.98 2.56 -16.80
N ARG A 25 -4.73 2.41 -15.49
CA ARG A 25 -3.57 2.99 -14.81
C ARG A 25 -2.51 1.92 -14.62
N PHE A 26 -1.27 2.25 -14.97
CA PHE A 26 -0.13 1.37 -14.72
C PHE A 26 0.17 1.34 -13.21
N ALA A 27 0.11 0.14 -12.63
CA ALA A 27 0.41 -0.13 -11.22
C ALA A 27 1.56 -1.14 -11.11
N VAL A 28 2.67 -0.84 -11.81
CA VAL A 28 3.84 -1.72 -11.94
C VAL A 28 5.05 -1.29 -11.11
N GLN A 29 4.92 -0.17 -10.40
CA GLN A 29 5.96 0.40 -9.52
C GLN A 29 5.37 0.65 -8.14
N TYR A 30 6.22 0.52 -7.12
CA TYR A 30 5.86 0.94 -5.77
C TYR A 30 5.69 2.46 -5.71
N SER A 31 4.72 2.93 -4.96
CA SER A 31 4.62 4.36 -4.64
C SER A 31 5.71 4.80 -3.68
N ASP A 32 5.86 6.11 -3.58
CA ASP A 32 6.64 6.77 -2.53
C ASP A 32 6.16 6.32 -1.15
N VAL A 33 7.10 6.25 -0.20
CA VAL A 33 6.77 6.00 1.21
C VAL A 33 6.38 7.31 1.90
N CYS A 34 5.63 7.21 2.99
CA CYS A 34 5.22 8.38 3.75
C CYS A 34 6.43 9.09 4.37
N MET A 35 6.37 10.43 4.40
CA MET A 35 7.40 11.26 5.01
C MET A 35 7.71 10.82 6.45
N LYS A 36 9.01 10.72 6.75
CA LYS A 36 9.54 10.40 8.07
C LYS A 36 10.90 11.07 8.27
N TYR A 37 11.36 11.13 9.53
CA TYR A 37 12.59 11.84 9.89
C TYR A 37 13.87 11.30 9.24
N ALA A 38 13.94 9.99 8.99
CA ALA A 38 15.12 9.34 8.42
C ALA A 38 14.90 8.96 6.96
N ASN A 39 15.84 9.29 6.08
CA ASN A 39 15.80 8.89 4.68
C ASN A 39 15.81 7.35 4.57
N PRO A 40 14.75 6.72 4.02
CA PRO A 40 14.69 5.28 3.85
C PRO A 40 15.66 4.70 2.82
N GLY A 41 16.28 5.53 1.98
CA GLY A 41 16.85 5.09 0.70
C GLY A 41 15.80 4.89 -0.40
N TYR A 42 14.57 5.38 -0.21
CA TYR A 42 13.46 5.33 -1.17
C TYR A 42 12.83 6.71 -1.33
N PRO A 43 12.18 7.01 -2.47
CA PRO A 43 11.38 8.23 -2.64
C PRO A 43 10.34 8.40 -1.53
N MET A 44 10.19 9.64 -1.04
CA MET A 44 9.27 10.01 0.02
C MET A 44 8.32 11.13 -0.44
N SER A 45 7.06 11.05 -0.01
CA SER A 45 6.04 12.05 -0.30
C SER A 45 5.01 12.17 0.83
N GLU A 46 4.33 13.31 0.94
CA GLU A 46 3.09 13.42 1.71
C GLU A 46 1.93 12.73 0.99
N ASP A 47 1.96 12.70 -0.34
CA ASP A 47 1.04 11.91 -1.18
C ASP A 47 1.47 10.44 -1.22
N CYS A 48 1.38 9.79 -0.07
CA CYS A 48 1.86 8.42 0.13
C CYS A 48 0.75 7.41 0.41
N LEU A 49 -0.52 7.82 0.46
CA LEU A 49 -1.66 6.99 0.87
C LEU A 49 -2.10 6.02 -0.23
N SER A 50 -1.22 5.06 -0.49
CA SER A 50 -1.37 4.00 -1.47
C SER A 50 -1.48 2.63 -0.79
N LEU A 51 -1.82 1.63 -1.61
CA LEU A 51 -1.76 0.23 -1.23
C LEU A 51 -1.17 -0.57 -2.40
N ASN A 52 -0.43 -1.63 -2.08
CA ASN A 52 0.10 -2.55 -3.08
C ASN A 52 -0.57 -3.91 -2.91
N ILE A 53 -0.96 -4.53 -4.02
CA ILE A 53 -1.64 -5.82 -4.03
C ILE A 53 -0.75 -6.83 -4.76
N ILE A 54 -0.39 -7.91 -4.08
CA ILE A 54 0.29 -9.04 -4.68
C ILE A 54 -0.64 -10.25 -4.61
N ARG A 55 -0.89 -10.85 -5.78
CA ARG A 55 -1.75 -12.03 -5.91
C ARG A 55 -1.01 -13.17 -6.60
N PRO A 56 -1.31 -14.45 -6.27
CA PRO A 56 -0.84 -15.59 -7.05
C PRO A 56 -1.33 -15.51 -8.50
N THR A 57 -0.54 -15.99 -9.45
CA THR A 57 -0.96 -16.06 -10.88
C THR A 57 -2.13 -17.02 -11.09
N SER A 58 -2.25 -18.05 -10.25
CA SER A 58 -3.37 -18.99 -10.21
C SER A 58 -4.68 -18.39 -9.68
N ALA A 59 -4.65 -17.16 -9.14
CA ALA A 59 -5.83 -16.52 -8.58
C ALA A 59 -6.86 -16.18 -9.68
N ASN A 60 -8.06 -16.75 -9.58
CA ASN A 60 -9.21 -16.41 -10.42
C ASN A 60 -10.04 -15.30 -9.74
N ALA A 61 -10.57 -14.36 -10.53
CA ALA A 61 -11.48 -13.31 -10.07
C ALA A 61 -12.76 -13.87 -9.39
N SER A 62 -13.19 -15.08 -9.75
CA SER A 62 -14.35 -15.75 -9.15
C SER A 62 -13.98 -16.62 -7.93
N GLY A 63 -12.69 -16.79 -7.63
CA GLY A 63 -12.20 -17.64 -6.55
C GLY A 63 -12.23 -16.93 -5.20
N ARG A 64 -12.54 -17.67 -4.13
CA ARG A 64 -12.40 -17.18 -2.74
C ARG A 64 -10.99 -17.48 -2.25
N ILE A 65 -10.11 -16.48 -2.32
CA ILE A 65 -8.73 -16.57 -1.85
C ILE A 65 -8.59 -15.66 -0.62
N PRO A 66 -8.00 -16.14 0.49
CA PRO A 66 -7.82 -15.33 1.68
C PRO A 66 -6.95 -14.10 1.39
N VAL A 67 -7.25 -12.99 2.08
CA VAL A 67 -6.52 -11.73 1.96
C VAL A 67 -5.79 -11.47 3.27
N ALA A 68 -4.47 -11.33 3.20
CA ALA A 68 -3.63 -10.91 4.32
C ALA A 68 -3.25 -9.43 4.14
N VAL A 69 -3.62 -8.60 5.11
CA VAL A 69 -3.29 -7.17 5.12
C VAL A 69 -2.06 -6.93 5.99
N TRP A 70 -1.01 -6.42 5.39
CA TRP A 70 0.25 -6.06 6.03
C TRP A 70 0.26 -4.58 6.39
N ILE A 71 0.26 -4.31 7.69
CA ILE A 71 0.42 -2.96 8.24
C ILE A 71 1.86 -2.86 8.72
N HIS A 72 2.66 -2.01 8.06
CA HIS A 72 4.06 -1.87 8.42
C HIS A 72 4.21 -1.14 9.76
N GLY A 73 5.28 -1.45 10.51
CA GLY A 73 5.63 -0.69 11.71
C GLY A 73 6.16 0.72 11.42
N GLY A 74 6.62 1.42 12.46
CA GLY A 74 7.05 2.83 12.40
C GLY A 74 8.26 3.14 11.51
N SER A 75 8.92 2.13 10.93
CA SER A 75 10.04 2.34 10.02
C SER A 75 9.64 2.48 8.55
N SER A 76 8.36 2.27 8.18
CA SER A 76 7.78 2.36 6.82
C SER A 76 8.78 2.01 5.72
N ARG A 77 9.03 0.69 5.62
CA ARG A 77 9.90 0.09 4.63
C ARG A 77 9.05 -0.65 3.62
N HIS A 78 9.41 -0.56 2.34
CA HIS A 78 8.86 -1.46 1.33
C HIS A 78 9.22 -2.91 1.71
N THR A 79 8.21 -3.72 1.97
CA THR A 79 8.37 -5.17 2.15
C THR A 79 8.00 -5.85 0.85
N ASN A 80 8.90 -6.68 0.31
CA ASN A 80 8.59 -7.47 -0.87
C ASN A 80 7.63 -8.62 -0.52
N LEU A 81 6.32 -8.33 -0.56
CA LEU A 81 5.28 -9.29 -0.22
C LEU A 81 5.17 -10.46 -1.21
N ALA A 82 5.78 -10.37 -2.40
CA ALA A 82 5.76 -11.45 -3.38
C ALA A 82 6.46 -12.72 -2.90
N ILE A 83 7.47 -12.60 -2.03
CA ILE A 83 8.14 -13.75 -1.44
C ILE A 83 7.16 -14.57 -0.61
N PHE A 84 6.36 -13.91 0.24
CA PHE A 84 5.39 -14.59 1.10
C PHE A 84 4.25 -15.21 0.28
N VAL A 85 3.74 -14.50 -0.74
CA VAL A 85 2.71 -15.03 -1.65
C VAL A 85 3.22 -16.26 -2.41
N SER A 86 4.46 -16.20 -2.90
CA SER A 86 5.10 -17.32 -3.59
C SER A 86 5.25 -18.54 -2.68
N GLN A 87 5.77 -18.35 -1.46
CA GLN A 87 5.90 -19.42 -0.46
C GLN A 87 4.56 -20.01 -0.06
N GLY A 88 3.55 -19.18 0.23
CA GLY A 88 2.20 -19.64 0.56
C GLY A 88 1.60 -20.49 -0.56
N THR A 89 1.75 -20.03 -1.81
CA THR A 89 1.30 -20.78 -3.00
C THR A 89 2.04 -22.11 -3.13
N GLY A 90 3.36 -22.14 -2.94
CA GLY A 90 4.16 -23.36 -3.00
C GLY A 90 3.82 -24.39 -1.92
N SER A 91 3.37 -23.91 -0.75
CA SER A 91 2.92 -24.75 0.37
C SER A 91 1.42 -25.12 0.31
N GLY A 92 0.74 -24.87 -0.82
CA GLY A 92 -0.68 -25.19 -0.98
C GLY A 92 -1.66 -24.26 -0.26
N ASN A 93 -1.18 -23.14 0.29
CA ASN A 93 -1.97 -22.14 1.02
C ASN A 93 -1.89 -20.78 0.30
N PRO A 94 -2.46 -20.64 -0.91
CA PRO A 94 -2.41 -19.40 -1.67
C PRO A 94 -3.21 -18.31 -0.95
N PHE A 95 -2.66 -17.10 -0.91
CA PHE A 95 -3.32 -15.92 -0.37
C PHE A 95 -2.93 -14.67 -1.14
N ILE A 96 -3.77 -13.64 -1.08
CA ILE A 96 -3.49 -12.30 -1.61
C ILE A 96 -2.86 -11.48 -0.50
N ALA A 97 -1.72 -10.85 -0.76
CA ALA A 97 -1.07 -9.96 0.20
C ALA A 97 -1.34 -8.50 -0.19
N VAL A 98 -1.76 -7.69 0.77
CA VAL A 98 -1.99 -6.25 0.59
C VAL A 98 -1.10 -5.49 1.58
N SER A 99 -0.20 -4.64 1.12
CA SER A 99 0.46 -3.66 1.99
C SER A 99 -0.21 -2.30 1.87
N ILE A 100 -0.34 -1.61 3.00
CA ILE A 100 -0.86 -0.24 3.05
C ILE A 100 0.22 0.71 3.56
N ASN A 101 0.22 1.93 3.03
CA ASN A 101 0.96 3.04 3.60
C ASN A 101 0.06 3.86 4.54
N ASN A 102 0.62 4.32 5.65
CA ASN A 102 -0.06 5.23 6.58
C ASN A 102 0.84 6.42 6.93
N ARG A 103 0.22 7.58 7.20
CA ARG A 103 0.94 8.76 7.72
C ARG A 103 1.69 8.39 9.01
N LEU A 104 2.83 9.04 9.23
CA LEU A 104 3.75 8.76 10.32
C LEU A 104 4.06 10.05 11.10
N ASN A 105 4.53 9.88 12.33
CA ASN A 105 4.99 10.98 13.19
C ASN A 105 3.94 12.09 13.31
N SER A 106 4.38 13.35 13.29
CA SER A 106 3.51 14.53 13.40
C SER A 106 2.45 14.65 12.30
N LEU A 107 2.62 13.99 11.15
CA LEU A 107 1.62 14.02 10.08
C LEU A 107 0.49 12.99 10.31
N GLY A 108 0.68 12.01 11.18
CA GLY A 108 -0.28 10.93 11.40
C GLY A 108 -0.82 10.80 12.83
N LEU A 109 -0.21 11.47 13.82
CA LEU A 109 -0.48 11.29 15.25
C LEU A 109 -0.67 12.62 16.01
N PHE A 110 -1.02 13.71 15.30
CA PHE A 110 -1.36 15.00 15.91
C PHE A 110 -2.86 15.11 16.19
#